data_AF-A0A972IM82-F1
#
_entry.id   AF-A0A972IM82-F1
#
_cell.length_a   1.000
_cell.length_b   1.000
_cell.length_c   1.000
_cell.angle_alpha   90.00
_cell.angle_beta   90.00
_cell.angle_gamma   90.00
#
_symmetry.space_group_name_H-M   'P 1'
#
loop_
_entity.id
_entity.type
_entity.pdbx_description
1 polymer ?
#
loop_
_entity_poly.entity_id
_entity_poly.type
_entity_poly.pdbx_seq_one_letter_code
_entity_poly.pdbx_strand_id
1 'polypeptide(L)'
;MRIAAYVVLGSLLLASAPAQGKARTIHVLVALCDNEHQGIVPVPKALGNGDDPANNLYWGAMYGTKSFLKRSGNWTLVATEKKPTETILERVVFKHASSDAYLVADAYRGREIKKAVRDFLDAAAGRSAATLPHGADVLGLHGAADLVVYVGHNGLMDFNVAQPQREPNAGPRQAIVLACKSKPYFQPRLTQLQCRSVLLTTGFMAPEAYTLDAAVASWLAQGSAAQITDRAARAYHKYQKCGLIAARRLFYADE
;
A
#
# COMPACT_ATOMS: atom_id res chain seq x y z
N MET A 1 -59.58 25.84 -45.96
CA MET A 1 -58.18 25.83 -45.46
C MET A 1 -58.14 25.13 -44.13
N ARG A 2 -57.57 23.91 -44.06
CA ARG A 2 -57.40 23.15 -42.80
C ARG A 2 -55.93 23.28 -42.40
N ILE A 3 -55.66 23.90 -41.25
CA ILE A 3 -54.31 24.02 -40.67
C ILE A 3 -54.14 22.82 -39.73
N ALA A 4 -53.23 21.91 -40.07
CA ALA A 4 -52.84 20.79 -39.21
C ALA A 4 -51.76 21.28 -38.23
N ALA A 5 -52.06 21.23 -36.93
CA ALA A 5 -51.10 21.50 -35.87
C ALA A 5 -50.32 20.22 -35.54
N TYR A 6 -49.01 20.22 -35.81
CA TYR A 6 -48.11 19.14 -35.41
C TYR A 6 -47.61 19.41 -33.98
N VAL A 7 -48.02 18.57 -33.04
CA VAL A 7 -47.47 18.53 -31.68
C VAL A 7 -46.18 17.70 -31.73
N VAL A 8 -45.03 18.37 -31.60
CA VAL A 8 -43.73 17.69 -31.45
C VAL A 8 -43.58 17.31 -29.98
N LEU A 9 -43.77 16.03 -29.68
CA LEU A 9 -43.50 15.47 -28.37
C LEU A 9 -41.98 15.26 -28.23
N GLY A 10 -41.28 16.24 -27.63
CA GLY A 10 -39.85 16.15 -27.35
C GLY A 10 -39.60 15.18 -26.19
N SER A 11 -39.11 13.98 -26.49
CA SER A 11 -38.63 13.03 -25.48
C SER A 11 -37.33 13.56 -24.86
N LEU A 12 -37.40 14.09 -23.63
CA LEU A 12 -36.21 14.34 -22.82
C LEU A 12 -35.59 13.00 -22.43
N LEU A 13 -34.56 12.58 -23.17
CA LEU A 13 -33.63 11.54 -22.73
C LEU A 13 -32.78 12.12 -21.59
N LEU A 14 -33.21 11.88 -20.35
CA LEU A 14 -32.36 12.08 -19.17
C LEU A 14 -31.22 11.04 -19.25
N ALA A 15 -30.06 11.47 -19.75
CA ALA A 15 -28.85 10.67 -19.67
C ALA A 15 -28.46 10.52 -18.20
N SER A 16 -28.66 9.33 -17.64
CA SER A 16 -28.15 8.97 -16.33
C SER A 16 -26.62 9.07 -16.36
N ALA A 17 -26.05 10.05 -15.65
CA ALA A 17 -24.62 10.07 -15.40
C ALA A 17 -24.23 8.76 -14.70
N PRO A 18 -23.16 8.06 -15.13
CA PRO A 18 -22.71 6.87 -14.42
C PRO A 18 -22.40 7.26 -12.98
N ALA A 19 -22.95 6.52 -12.01
CA ALA A 19 -22.57 6.67 -10.62
C ALA A 19 -21.07 6.40 -10.52
N GLN A 20 -20.29 7.47 -10.33
CA GLN A 20 -18.85 7.36 -10.21
C GLN A 20 -18.57 6.63 -8.90
N GLY A 21 -18.16 5.36 -9.01
CA GLY A 21 -17.81 4.55 -7.85
C GLY A 21 -16.69 5.25 -7.08
N LYS A 22 -16.73 5.19 -5.74
CA LYS A 22 -15.68 5.75 -4.89
C LYS A 22 -14.31 5.20 -5.34
N ALA A 23 -13.36 6.08 -5.63
CA ALA A 23 -12.01 5.70 -6.03
C ALA A 23 -11.38 4.76 -4.99
N ARG A 24 -10.72 3.69 -5.44
CA ARG A 24 -10.04 2.74 -4.54
C ARG A 24 -8.81 3.38 -3.93
N THR A 25 -8.58 3.11 -2.65
CA THR A 25 -7.50 3.72 -1.88
C THR A 25 -6.59 2.70 -1.24
N ILE A 26 -5.29 2.86 -1.50
CA ILE A 26 -4.22 2.02 -0.97
C ILE A 26 -3.39 2.90 -0.04
N HIS A 27 -3.28 2.53 1.23
CA HIS A 27 -2.47 3.27 2.19
C HIS A 27 -1.21 2.49 2.54
N VAL A 28 -0.04 3.03 2.18
CA VAL A 28 1.27 2.39 2.35
C VAL A 28 2.02 3.05 3.49
N LEU A 29 2.21 2.34 4.58
CA LEU A 29 3.04 2.76 5.71
C LEU A 29 4.44 2.21 5.49
N VAL A 30 5.39 3.11 5.21
CA VAL A 30 6.79 2.77 4.97
C VAL A 30 7.59 3.10 6.22
N ALA A 31 8.10 2.08 6.93
CA ALA A 31 9.08 2.29 7.98
C ALA A 31 10.45 2.53 7.34
N LEU A 32 10.98 3.76 7.40
CA LEU A 32 12.28 4.08 6.81
C LEU A 32 13.40 3.24 7.43
N CYS A 33 14.36 2.82 6.60
CA CYS A 33 15.52 2.03 7.04
C CYS A 33 16.38 2.85 8.01
N ASP A 34 16.79 2.26 9.13
CA ASP A 34 17.55 2.95 10.17
C ASP A 34 18.60 2.04 10.81
N ASN A 35 19.88 2.29 10.52
CA ASN A 35 20.99 1.49 11.04
C ASN A 35 21.17 1.63 12.55
N GLU A 36 20.73 2.74 13.15
CA GLU A 36 20.98 3.05 14.56
C GLU A 36 19.87 2.49 15.46
N HIS A 37 18.63 2.51 14.99
CA HIS A 37 17.45 2.23 15.82
C HIS A 37 16.77 0.89 15.52
N GLN A 38 17.17 0.17 14.46
CA GLN A 38 16.56 -1.10 14.05
C GLN A 38 17.57 -2.25 14.15
N GLY A 39 17.10 -3.45 14.46
CA GLY A 39 17.91 -4.69 14.53
C GLY A 39 18.31 -5.24 13.16
N ILE A 40 18.56 -4.36 12.18
CA ILE A 40 18.93 -4.72 10.81
C ILE A 40 20.42 -5.00 10.68
N VAL A 41 20.80 -5.78 9.67
CA VAL A 41 22.17 -5.76 9.19
C VAL A 41 22.44 -4.37 8.59
N PRO A 42 23.44 -3.62 9.07
CA PRO A 42 23.65 -2.26 8.61
C PRO A 42 23.83 -2.17 7.10
N VAL A 43 23.14 -1.21 6.50
CA VAL A 43 23.28 -0.85 5.08
C VAL A 43 24.20 0.38 4.94
N PRO A 44 24.63 0.80 3.74
CA PRO A 44 25.38 2.04 3.58
C PRO A 44 24.72 3.23 4.28
N LYS A 45 25.51 4.07 4.97
CA LYS A 45 25.04 5.14 5.87
C LYS A 45 23.93 6.02 5.28
N ALA A 46 24.04 6.38 4.00
CA ALA A 46 23.03 7.20 3.33
C ALA A 46 21.68 6.48 3.17
N LEU A 47 21.69 5.16 2.92
CA LEU A 47 20.48 4.36 2.74
C LEU A 47 19.81 4.00 4.07
N GLY A 48 20.61 3.88 5.14
CA GLY A 48 20.18 3.52 6.49
C GLY A 48 20.00 4.72 7.43
N ASN A 49 19.86 5.94 6.89
CA ASN A 49 19.51 7.11 7.69
C ASN A 49 17.98 7.24 7.76
N GLY A 50 17.41 6.94 8.93
CA GLY A 50 15.97 6.99 9.18
C GLY A 50 15.34 8.38 9.20
N ASP A 51 16.17 9.43 9.19
CA ASP A 51 15.76 10.84 9.17
C ASP A 51 15.91 11.49 7.78
N ASP A 52 16.46 10.76 6.79
CA ASP A 52 16.69 11.24 5.42
C ASP A 52 15.82 10.48 4.39
N PRO A 53 14.56 10.89 4.19
CA PRO A 53 13.69 10.22 3.22
C PRO A 53 14.25 10.27 1.79
N ALA A 54 15.02 11.29 1.43
CA ALA A 54 15.49 11.48 0.04
C ALA A 54 16.46 10.37 -0.41
N ASN A 55 17.25 9.83 0.51
CA ASN A 55 18.21 8.76 0.21
C ASN A 55 17.83 7.40 0.81
N ASN A 56 16.81 7.34 1.67
CA ASN A 56 16.48 6.13 2.41
C ASN A 56 16.16 4.93 1.50
N LEU A 57 16.65 3.74 1.88
CA LEU A 57 16.51 2.48 1.16
C LEU A 57 15.07 2.17 0.71
N TYR A 58 14.09 2.39 1.60
CA TYR A 58 12.70 2.01 1.36
C TYR A 58 11.85 3.13 0.77
N TRP A 59 12.43 4.31 0.52
CA TRP A 59 11.69 5.50 0.08
C TRP A 59 12.32 6.23 -1.12
N GLY A 60 13.40 6.96 -0.88
CA GLY A 60 14.01 7.85 -1.87
C GLY A 60 15.16 7.23 -2.67
N ALA A 61 15.74 6.13 -2.19
CA ALA A 61 16.70 5.33 -2.95
C ALA A 61 16.08 4.78 -4.24
N MET A 62 16.92 4.22 -5.13
CA MET A 62 16.50 3.78 -6.47
C MET A 62 15.21 2.94 -6.44
N TYR A 63 15.13 1.89 -5.65
CA TYR A 63 13.93 1.03 -5.60
C TYR A 63 13.01 1.31 -4.41
N GLY A 64 13.22 2.43 -3.71
CA GLY A 64 12.33 2.89 -2.65
C GLY A 64 10.94 3.30 -3.17
N THR A 65 9.94 3.28 -2.30
CA THR A 65 8.52 3.47 -2.63
C THR A 65 8.27 4.72 -3.49
N LYS A 66 8.70 5.90 -3.05
CA LYS A 66 8.48 7.14 -3.80
C LYS A 66 9.24 7.16 -5.12
N SER A 67 10.54 6.86 -5.08
CA SER A 67 11.42 6.97 -6.25
C SER A 67 11.09 5.96 -7.35
N PHE A 68 10.73 4.74 -6.98
CA PHE A 68 10.33 3.73 -7.95
C PHE A 68 8.98 4.04 -8.59
N LEU A 69 7.95 4.32 -7.78
CA LEU A 69 6.60 4.57 -8.30
C LEU A 69 6.57 5.83 -9.18
N LYS A 70 7.31 6.88 -8.83
CA LYS A 70 7.44 8.10 -9.67
C LYS A 70 8.02 7.82 -11.05
N ARG A 71 8.86 6.80 -11.21
CA ARG A 71 9.44 6.39 -12.51
C ARG A 71 8.68 5.25 -13.17
N SER A 72 7.71 4.66 -12.46
CA SER A 72 6.85 3.64 -13.05
C SER A 72 5.91 4.28 -14.07
N GLY A 73 5.57 3.57 -15.15
CA GLY A 73 4.54 4.02 -16.09
C GLY A 73 3.11 3.88 -15.56
N ASN A 74 2.93 3.28 -14.38
CA ASN A 74 1.61 2.96 -13.81
C ASN A 74 1.07 4.06 -12.90
N TRP A 75 1.92 4.98 -12.44
CA TRP A 75 1.59 5.93 -11.39
C TRP A 75 2.04 7.34 -11.75
N THR A 76 1.17 8.32 -11.47
CA THR A 76 1.49 9.75 -11.55
C THR A 76 1.52 10.32 -10.14
N LEU A 77 2.62 10.98 -9.76
CA LEU A 77 2.71 11.69 -8.48
C LEU A 77 1.84 12.95 -8.55
N VAL A 78 0.79 13.02 -7.74
CA VAL A 78 -0.19 14.13 -7.76
C VAL A 78 -0.13 15.02 -6.52
N ALA A 79 0.45 14.55 -5.42
CA ALA A 79 0.74 15.40 -4.26
C ALA A 79 1.99 14.95 -3.49
N THR A 80 2.64 15.89 -2.82
CA THR A 80 3.71 15.63 -1.86
C THR A 80 3.55 16.61 -0.70
N GLU A 81 3.54 16.09 0.51
CA GLU A 81 3.46 16.84 1.75
C GLU A 81 4.68 16.51 2.60
N LYS A 82 5.42 17.53 3.03
CA LYS A 82 6.59 17.36 3.89
C LYS A 82 6.18 17.44 5.34
N LYS A 83 6.65 16.50 6.15
CA LYS A 83 6.43 16.44 7.61
C LYS A 83 4.95 16.61 8.01
N PRO A 84 4.01 15.78 7.50
CA PRO A 84 2.61 15.83 7.93
C PRO A 84 2.44 15.61 9.44
N THR A 85 3.37 14.89 10.09
CA THR A 85 3.46 14.77 11.55
C THR A 85 4.93 14.68 11.98
N GLU A 86 5.22 14.72 13.28
CA GLU A 86 6.58 14.49 13.80
C GLU A 86 7.15 13.10 13.43
N THR A 87 6.26 12.12 13.30
CA THR A 87 6.60 10.71 13.06
C THR A 87 6.64 10.34 11.58
N ILE A 88 5.99 11.12 10.72
CA ILE A 88 5.92 10.89 9.27
C ILE A 88 6.65 12.05 8.58
N LEU A 89 7.78 11.76 7.95
CA LEU A 89 8.66 12.78 7.37
C LEU A 89 8.18 13.28 6.00
N GLU A 90 7.45 12.44 5.27
CA GLU A 90 6.90 12.78 3.96
C GLU A 90 5.68 11.91 3.67
N ARG A 91 4.65 12.52 3.09
CA ARG A 91 3.49 11.84 2.51
C ARG A 91 3.45 12.12 1.02
N VAL A 92 3.18 11.11 0.21
CA VAL A 92 2.97 11.25 -1.23
C VAL A 92 1.67 10.62 -1.67
N VAL A 93 1.03 11.21 -2.67
CA VAL A 93 -0.18 10.67 -3.29
C VAL A 93 0.12 10.39 -4.76
N PHE A 94 -0.13 9.16 -5.18
CA PHE A 94 -0.04 8.72 -6.56
C PHE A 94 -1.44 8.37 -7.10
N LYS A 95 -1.74 8.84 -8.31
CA LYS A 95 -2.91 8.40 -9.09
C LYS A 95 -2.50 7.28 -10.04
N HIS A 96 -3.25 6.19 -10.06
CA HIS A 96 -3.03 5.11 -11.01
C HIS A 96 -3.38 5.58 -12.44
N ALA A 97 -2.55 5.25 -13.42
CA ALA A 97 -2.66 5.77 -14.78
C ALA A 97 -3.92 5.31 -15.54
N SER A 98 -4.39 4.09 -15.25
CA SER A 98 -5.48 3.45 -16.01
C SER A 98 -6.66 2.97 -15.17
N SER A 99 -6.62 3.15 -13.84
CA SER A 99 -7.70 2.72 -12.96
C SER A 99 -8.06 3.85 -12.01
N ASP A 100 -9.31 3.86 -11.54
CA ASP A 100 -9.74 4.85 -10.56
C ASP A 100 -9.26 4.47 -9.15
N ALA A 101 -7.95 4.60 -8.94
CA ALA A 101 -7.29 4.23 -7.70
C ALA A 101 -6.19 5.22 -7.31
N TYR A 102 -6.06 5.45 -6.01
CA TYR A 102 -5.00 6.25 -5.41
C TYR A 102 -4.15 5.41 -4.46
N LEU A 103 -2.86 5.69 -4.46
CA LEU A 103 -1.92 5.19 -3.47
C LEU A 103 -1.40 6.37 -2.65
N VAL A 104 -1.70 6.37 -1.36
CA VAL A 104 -1.14 7.31 -0.39
C VAL A 104 -0.04 6.57 0.36
N ALA A 105 1.18 7.10 0.35
CA ALA A 105 2.30 6.51 1.07
C ALA A 105 2.85 7.48 2.11
N ASP A 106 3.15 6.96 3.30
CA ASP A 106 3.71 7.68 4.42
C ASP A 106 5.10 7.14 4.77
N ALA A 107 6.10 8.02 4.76
CA ALA A 107 7.46 7.74 5.19
C ALA A 107 7.60 7.94 6.70
N TYR A 108 7.38 6.89 7.48
CA TYR A 108 7.60 6.91 8.92
C TYR A 108 9.10 7.01 9.20
N ARG A 109 9.48 8.00 10.03
CA ARG A 109 10.84 8.17 10.53
C ARG A 109 11.39 6.85 11.05
N GLY A 110 12.63 6.52 10.73
CA GLY A 110 13.16 5.16 10.93
C GLY A 110 13.15 4.67 12.38
N ARG A 111 13.49 5.55 13.34
CA ARG A 111 13.35 5.30 14.79
C ARG A 111 11.90 5.04 15.26
N GLU A 112 10.91 5.44 14.46
CA GLU A 112 9.47 5.29 14.74
C GLU A 112 8.88 3.99 14.15
N ILE A 113 9.70 3.01 13.77
CA ILE A 113 9.23 1.71 13.24
C ILE A 113 8.18 1.03 14.14
N LYS A 114 8.31 1.13 15.46
CA LYS A 114 7.32 0.58 16.40
C LYS A 114 5.96 1.27 16.28
N LYS A 115 5.94 2.57 15.98
CA LYS A 115 4.70 3.29 15.67
C LYS A 115 4.15 2.87 14.31
N ALA A 116 4.99 2.77 13.28
CA ALA A 116 4.56 2.32 11.96
C ALA A 116 3.89 0.93 11.99
N VAL A 117 4.46 -0.02 12.73
CA VAL A 117 3.87 -1.36 12.91
C VAL A 117 2.56 -1.32 13.68
N ARG A 118 2.45 -0.49 14.74
CA ARG A 118 1.19 -0.31 15.48
C ARG A 118 0.11 0.29 14.59
N ASP A 119 0.40 1.39 13.91
CA ASP A 119 -0.54 2.08 13.04
C ASP A 119 -0.98 1.19 11.87
N PHE A 120 -0.10 0.32 11.36
CA PHE A 120 -0.44 -0.69 10.37
C PHE A 120 -1.43 -1.73 10.92
N LEU A 121 -1.17 -2.29 12.12
CA LEU A 121 -2.07 -3.27 12.71
C LEU A 121 -3.42 -2.66 13.11
N ASP A 122 -3.43 -1.42 13.61
CA ASP A 122 -4.67 -0.67 13.87
C ASP A 122 -5.46 -0.45 12.57
N ALA A 123 -4.79 -0.04 11.49
CA ALA A 123 -5.43 0.09 10.19
C ALA A 123 -5.97 -1.24 9.65
N ALA A 124 -5.21 -2.33 9.78
CA ALA A 124 -5.65 -3.69 9.41
C ALA A 124 -6.83 -4.18 10.25
N ALA A 125 -6.96 -3.70 11.49
CA ALA A 125 -8.10 -3.92 12.37
C ALA A 125 -9.32 -3.03 12.02
N GLY A 126 -9.19 -2.15 11.03
CA GLY A 126 -10.22 -1.16 10.67
C GLY A 126 -10.26 0.07 11.57
N ARG A 127 -9.32 0.20 12.52
CA ARG A 127 -9.25 1.32 13.46
C ARG A 127 -8.56 2.54 12.84
N SER A 128 -8.62 3.65 13.56
CA SER A 128 -7.95 4.91 13.19
C SER A 128 -8.32 5.37 11.78
N ALA A 129 -9.52 5.02 11.32
CA ALA A 129 -10.04 5.38 10.01
C ALA A 129 -9.98 6.91 9.83
N ALA A 130 -9.29 7.34 8.78
CA ALA A 130 -9.11 8.76 8.47
C ALA A 130 -9.30 8.98 6.98
N THR A 131 -9.51 10.23 6.58
CA THR A 131 -9.65 10.60 5.18
C THR A 131 -8.75 11.76 4.82
N LEU A 132 -8.38 11.84 3.54
CA LEU A 132 -7.59 12.91 2.95
C LEU A 132 -8.36 13.49 1.76
N PRO A 133 -8.86 14.73 1.84
CA PRO A 133 -9.45 15.41 0.70
C PRO A 133 -8.42 15.57 -0.44
N HIS A 134 -8.80 15.26 -1.67
CA HIS A 134 -7.95 15.43 -2.85
C HIS A 134 -8.79 15.81 -4.08
N GLY A 135 -8.91 17.12 -4.33
CA GLY A 135 -9.80 17.62 -5.38
C GLY A 135 -11.26 17.29 -5.06
N ALA A 136 -11.94 16.60 -6.00
CA ALA A 136 -13.30 16.11 -5.79
C ALA A 136 -13.36 14.76 -5.07
N ASP A 137 -12.22 14.07 -4.92
CA ASP A 137 -12.13 12.77 -4.26
C ASP A 137 -11.88 12.92 -2.76
N VAL A 138 -12.28 11.91 -1.98
CA VAL A 138 -11.95 11.76 -0.57
C VAL A 138 -11.24 10.42 -0.37
N LEU A 139 -9.95 10.47 -0.12
CA LEU A 139 -9.11 9.29 -0.06
C LEU A 139 -9.14 8.67 1.33
N GLY A 140 -9.41 7.37 1.44
CA GLY A 140 -9.34 6.64 2.70
C GLY A 140 -7.90 6.37 3.14
N LEU A 141 -7.61 6.63 4.41
CA LEU A 141 -6.36 6.30 5.09
C LEU A 141 -6.63 5.34 6.27
N HIS A 142 -5.59 4.61 6.67
CA HIS A 142 -5.65 3.65 7.79
C HIS A 142 -6.86 2.71 7.66
N GLY A 143 -7.71 2.60 8.68
CA GLY A 143 -8.90 1.76 8.67
C GLY A 143 -9.94 2.11 7.60
N ALA A 144 -9.86 3.29 6.98
CA ALA A 144 -10.74 3.70 5.87
C ALA A 144 -10.20 3.31 4.48
N ALA A 145 -8.95 2.86 4.37
CA ALA A 145 -8.37 2.42 3.10
C ALA A 145 -8.96 1.06 2.66
N ASP A 146 -8.95 0.81 1.34
CA ASP A 146 -9.39 -0.46 0.76
C ASP A 146 -8.30 -1.54 0.84
N LEU A 147 -7.03 -1.10 0.83
CA LEU A 147 -5.85 -1.92 1.03
C LEU A 147 -4.85 -1.18 1.94
N VAL A 148 -4.40 -1.83 3.00
CA VAL A 148 -3.34 -1.31 3.88
C VAL A 148 -2.05 -2.06 3.61
N VAL A 149 -0.94 -1.35 3.49
CA VAL A 149 0.35 -1.94 3.16
C VAL A 149 1.41 -1.52 4.16
N TYR A 150 2.25 -2.47 4.58
CA TYR A 150 3.47 -2.19 5.31
C TYR A 150 4.69 -2.52 4.44
N VAL A 151 5.68 -1.61 4.40
CA VAL A 151 6.96 -1.80 3.72
C VAL A 151 8.11 -1.41 4.65
N GLY A 152 9.11 -2.27 4.76
CA GLY A 152 10.36 -1.96 5.46
C GLY A 152 10.90 -3.15 6.25
N HIS A 153 11.69 -2.87 7.29
CA HIS A 153 12.18 -3.91 8.20
C HIS A 153 11.02 -4.60 8.93
N ASN A 154 11.16 -5.88 9.27
CA ASN A 154 10.17 -6.57 10.08
C ASN A 154 10.37 -6.22 11.56
N GLY A 155 9.73 -5.13 12.01
CA GLY A 155 9.84 -4.69 13.39
C GLY A 155 9.38 -5.72 14.44
N LEU A 156 8.50 -6.67 14.07
CA LEU A 156 8.09 -7.76 14.95
C LEU A 156 9.19 -8.80 15.22
N MET A 157 10.31 -8.74 14.49
CA MET A 157 11.52 -9.49 14.81
C MET A 157 12.34 -8.85 15.94
N ASP A 158 12.16 -7.55 16.17
CA ASP A 158 12.96 -6.77 17.12
C ASP A 158 12.18 -6.49 18.41
N PHE A 159 10.87 -6.35 18.32
CA PHE A 159 10.03 -5.95 19.44
C PHE A 159 8.61 -6.51 19.37
N ASN A 160 7.94 -6.48 20.51
CA ASN A 160 6.52 -6.77 20.60
C ASN A 160 5.67 -5.49 20.53
N VAL A 161 4.50 -5.62 19.92
CA VAL A 161 3.43 -4.62 19.96
C VAL A 161 2.14 -5.29 20.45
N ALA A 162 1.33 -4.53 21.16
CA ALA A 162 0.01 -4.98 21.59
C ALA A 162 -0.84 -5.35 20.37
N GLN A 163 -1.59 -6.44 20.48
CA GLN A 163 -2.54 -6.83 19.45
C GLN A 163 -3.79 -5.93 19.56
N PRO A 164 -4.17 -5.19 18.51
CA PRO A 164 -5.39 -4.41 18.56
C PRO A 164 -6.63 -5.32 18.52
N GLN A 165 -7.75 -4.79 19.01
CA GLN A 165 -9.05 -5.38 18.78
C GLN A 165 -9.55 -4.95 17.40
N ARG A 166 -10.22 -5.86 16.70
CA ARG A 166 -10.91 -5.53 15.44
C ARG A 166 -12.02 -4.53 15.72
N GLU A 167 -12.16 -3.50 14.89
CA GLU A 167 -13.34 -2.63 14.95
C GLU A 167 -14.61 -3.46 14.66
N PRO A 168 -15.62 -3.43 15.54
CA PRO A 168 -16.80 -4.29 15.40
C PRO A 168 -17.49 -4.19 14.03
N ASN A 169 -17.57 -2.96 13.50
CA ASN A 169 -18.25 -2.65 12.25
C ASN A 169 -17.28 -2.48 11.06
N ALA A 170 -16.03 -2.92 11.19
CA ALA A 170 -15.13 -2.92 10.04
C ALA A 170 -15.67 -3.83 8.93
N GLY A 171 -15.68 -3.32 7.70
CA GLY A 171 -15.86 -4.14 6.51
C GLY A 171 -14.67 -5.09 6.27
N PRO A 172 -14.68 -5.86 5.16
CA PRO A 172 -13.56 -6.73 4.81
C PRO A 172 -12.24 -5.96 4.74
N ARG A 173 -11.21 -6.41 5.46
CA ARG A 173 -9.88 -5.78 5.49
C ARG A 173 -8.88 -6.62 4.71
N GLN A 174 -7.96 -5.95 4.05
CA GLN A 174 -6.96 -6.56 3.17
C GLN A 174 -5.61 -5.90 3.43
N ALA A 175 -4.55 -6.71 3.51
CA ALA A 175 -3.23 -6.20 3.78
C ALA A 175 -2.12 -6.85 2.94
N ILE A 176 -1.12 -6.04 2.58
CA ILE A 176 0.18 -6.51 2.07
C ILE A 176 1.26 -6.17 3.10
N VAL A 177 2.19 -7.09 3.33
CA VAL A 177 3.37 -6.83 4.17
C VAL A 177 4.63 -7.22 3.40
N LEU A 178 5.42 -6.23 2.99
CA LEU A 178 6.73 -6.42 2.40
C LEU A 178 7.80 -6.14 3.47
N ALA A 179 8.22 -7.21 4.13
CA ALA A 179 9.28 -7.22 5.12
C ALA A 179 9.93 -8.61 5.16
N CYS A 180 11.05 -8.80 5.85
CA CYS A 180 11.63 -10.13 6.04
C CYS A 180 10.70 -11.04 6.85
N LYS A 181 10.41 -12.26 6.36
CA LYS A 181 9.62 -13.27 7.06
C LYS A 181 8.28 -12.73 7.59
N SER A 182 7.57 -11.89 6.84
CA SER A 182 6.34 -11.28 7.36
C SER A 182 5.23 -12.30 7.66
N LYS A 183 5.17 -13.45 6.96
CA LYS A 183 4.17 -14.50 7.20
C LYS A 183 4.15 -14.97 8.66
N PRO A 184 5.22 -15.56 9.23
CA PRO A 184 5.17 -16.06 10.60
C PRO A 184 4.89 -15.00 11.68
N TYR A 185 5.12 -13.72 11.41
CA TYR A 185 4.96 -12.65 12.42
C TYR A 185 3.64 -11.89 12.29
N PHE A 186 3.24 -11.56 11.05
CA PHE A 186 2.04 -10.76 10.79
C PHE A 186 0.81 -11.63 10.52
N GLN A 187 0.93 -12.80 9.89
CA GLN A 187 -0.23 -13.61 9.54
C GLN A 187 -1.11 -13.94 10.76
N PRO A 188 -0.57 -14.44 11.91
CA PRO A 188 -1.42 -14.76 13.06
C PRO A 188 -2.20 -13.54 13.57
N ARG A 189 -1.56 -12.35 13.53
CA ARG A 189 -2.16 -11.08 13.92
C ARG A 189 -3.25 -10.65 12.95
N LEU A 190 -2.99 -10.75 11.64
CA LEU A 190 -3.96 -10.40 10.59
C LEU A 190 -5.17 -11.34 10.61
N THR A 191 -4.97 -12.64 10.81
CA THR A 191 -6.04 -13.63 10.99
C THR A 191 -6.94 -13.28 12.17
N GLN A 192 -6.35 -12.93 13.33
CA GLN A 192 -7.13 -12.50 14.50
C GLN A 192 -7.95 -11.23 14.23
N LEU A 193 -7.46 -10.34 13.36
CA LEU A 193 -8.16 -9.13 12.94
C LEU A 193 -9.17 -9.36 11.81
N GLN A 194 -9.30 -10.61 11.33
CA GLN A 194 -10.09 -10.95 10.15
C GLN A 194 -9.70 -10.10 8.93
N CYS A 195 -8.39 -9.80 8.83
CA CYS A 195 -7.79 -9.09 7.70
C CYS A 195 -7.14 -10.11 6.77
N ARG A 196 -7.58 -10.16 5.52
CA ARG A 196 -7.04 -11.06 4.49
C ARG A 196 -5.60 -10.66 4.16
N SER A 197 -4.70 -11.64 4.16
CA SER A 197 -3.31 -11.45 3.78
C SER A 197 -3.18 -11.51 2.26
N VAL A 198 -3.24 -10.36 1.59
CA VAL A 198 -3.13 -10.26 0.12
C VAL A 198 -1.75 -10.67 -0.37
N LEU A 199 -0.70 -10.30 0.37
CA LEU A 199 0.66 -10.75 0.10
C LEU A 199 1.54 -10.62 1.36
N LEU A 200 2.16 -11.73 1.74
CA LEU A 200 3.19 -11.83 2.77
C LEU A 200 4.43 -12.52 2.20
N THR A 201 5.48 -12.56 3.00
CA THR A 201 6.79 -13.12 2.67
C THR A 201 7.14 -14.24 3.64
N THR A 202 7.68 -15.34 3.14
CA THR A 202 8.03 -16.53 3.93
C THR A 202 9.48 -16.52 4.40
N GLY A 203 10.35 -15.75 3.74
CA GLY A 203 11.80 -15.70 3.97
C GLY A 203 12.36 -14.29 4.03
N PHE A 204 13.68 -14.18 4.12
CA PHE A 204 14.40 -12.91 4.03
C PHE A 204 14.30 -12.35 2.61
N MET A 205 14.06 -11.05 2.48
CA MET A 205 13.89 -10.39 1.19
C MET A 205 14.18 -8.90 1.25
N ALA A 206 14.45 -8.29 0.09
CA ALA A 206 14.57 -6.84 -0.05
C ALA A 206 13.18 -6.20 -0.22
N PRO A 207 12.65 -5.45 0.76
CA PRO A 207 11.27 -4.92 0.72
C PRO A 207 11.22 -3.64 -0.14
N GLU A 208 11.35 -3.83 -1.45
CA GLU A 208 11.44 -2.75 -2.43
C GLU A 208 10.17 -2.66 -3.30
N ALA A 209 9.99 -1.50 -3.92
CA ALA A 209 8.72 -1.09 -4.49
C ALA A 209 8.31 -1.79 -5.80
N TYR A 210 9.22 -2.49 -6.48
CA TYR A 210 8.84 -3.28 -7.66
C TYR A 210 7.93 -4.46 -7.29
N THR A 211 8.10 -5.04 -6.10
CA THR A 211 7.21 -6.09 -5.60
C THR A 211 5.88 -5.49 -5.17
N LEU A 212 5.90 -4.30 -4.56
CA LEU A 212 4.70 -3.54 -4.22
C LEU A 212 3.84 -3.24 -5.46
N ASP A 213 4.44 -2.61 -6.48
CA ASP A 213 3.75 -2.25 -7.72
C ASP A 213 3.15 -3.48 -8.41
N ALA A 214 3.91 -4.57 -8.48
CA ALA A 214 3.46 -5.83 -9.07
C ALA A 214 2.26 -6.43 -8.31
N ALA A 215 2.31 -6.47 -6.97
CA ALA A 215 1.25 -7.01 -6.14
C ALA A 215 -0.02 -6.15 -6.19
N VAL A 216 0.14 -4.83 -6.09
CA VAL A 216 -0.97 -3.86 -6.18
C VAL A 216 -1.63 -3.91 -7.55
N ALA A 217 -0.86 -4.01 -8.64
CA ALA A 217 -1.44 -4.15 -9.98
C ALA A 217 -2.31 -5.40 -10.11
N SER A 218 -1.88 -6.54 -9.54
CA SER A 218 -2.70 -7.76 -9.54
C SER A 218 -3.93 -7.63 -8.65
N TRP A 219 -3.80 -6.99 -7.49
CA TRP A 219 -4.93 -6.73 -6.58
C TRP A 219 -5.97 -5.79 -7.20
N LEU A 220 -5.52 -4.73 -7.88
CA LEU A 220 -6.39 -3.81 -8.62
C LEU A 220 -7.15 -4.57 -9.72
N ALA A 221 -6.50 -5.52 -10.39
CA ALA A 221 -7.13 -6.38 -11.38
C ALA A 221 -8.00 -7.51 -10.79
N GLN A 222 -8.23 -7.53 -9.47
CA GLN A 222 -8.98 -8.58 -8.75
C GLN A 222 -8.40 -9.98 -9.00
N GLY A 223 -7.09 -10.08 -9.15
CA GLY A 223 -6.41 -11.36 -9.37
C GLY A 223 -6.53 -12.29 -8.15
N SER A 224 -6.46 -13.60 -8.41
CA SER A 224 -6.42 -14.63 -7.38
C SER A 224 -5.13 -14.59 -6.56
N ALA A 225 -5.10 -15.28 -5.41
CA ALA A 225 -3.90 -15.43 -4.59
C ALA A 225 -2.69 -15.95 -5.40
N ALA A 226 -2.93 -16.94 -6.27
CA ALA A 226 -1.91 -17.47 -7.18
C ALA A 226 -1.39 -16.43 -8.19
N GLN A 227 -2.28 -15.59 -8.74
CA GLN A 227 -1.87 -14.54 -9.69
C GLN A 227 -1.07 -13.43 -9.00
N ILE A 228 -1.49 -13.02 -7.80
CA ILE A 228 -0.80 -11.99 -7.00
C ILE A 228 0.61 -12.49 -6.63
N THR A 229 0.72 -13.72 -6.11
CA THR A 229 2.01 -14.29 -5.70
C THR A 229 2.95 -14.54 -6.89
N ASP A 230 2.45 -15.04 -8.04
CA ASP A 230 3.28 -15.24 -9.24
C ASP A 230 3.77 -13.90 -9.81
N ARG A 231 2.92 -12.87 -9.84
CA ARG A 231 3.31 -11.53 -10.33
C ARG A 231 4.36 -10.89 -9.41
N ALA A 232 4.17 -10.98 -8.10
CA ALA A 232 5.16 -10.54 -7.11
C ALA A 232 6.49 -11.29 -7.25
N ALA A 233 6.45 -12.62 -7.42
CA ALA A 233 7.63 -13.46 -7.62
C ALA A 233 8.41 -13.11 -8.89
N ARG A 234 7.72 -12.89 -10.01
CA ARG A 234 8.36 -12.48 -11.28
C ARG A 234 9.03 -11.11 -11.17
N ALA A 235 8.35 -10.16 -10.54
CA ALA A 235 8.93 -8.85 -10.28
C ALA A 235 10.17 -8.97 -9.39
N TYR A 236 10.08 -9.68 -8.27
CA TYR A 236 11.21 -9.90 -7.38
C TYR A 236 12.39 -10.56 -8.09
N HIS A 237 12.15 -11.63 -8.83
CA HIS A 237 13.17 -12.31 -9.64
C HIS A 237 13.84 -11.37 -10.66
N LYS A 238 13.07 -10.51 -11.33
CA LYS A 238 13.59 -9.56 -12.33
C LYS A 238 14.66 -8.64 -11.74
N TYR A 239 14.47 -8.15 -10.51
CA TYR A 239 15.39 -7.22 -9.87
C TYR A 239 16.47 -7.92 -9.04
N GLN A 240 16.10 -8.94 -8.26
CA GLN A 240 17.01 -9.62 -7.33
C GLN A 240 17.79 -10.79 -7.96
N LYS A 241 17.44 -11.20 -9.18
CA LYS A 241 18.12 -12.25 -9.95
C LYS A 241 18.24 -13.61 -9.23
N CYS A 242 17.37 -13.88 -8.25
CA CYS A 242 17.45 -15.04 -7.37
C CYS A 242 16.91 -16.37 -7.96
N GLY A 243 16.55 -16.40 -9.25
CA GLY A 243 15.79 -17.49 -9.86
C GLY A 243 14.28 -17.49 -9.53
N LEU A 244 13.44 -17.82 -10.51
CA LEU A 244 11.98 -17.74 -10.38
C LEU A 244 11.40 -18.76 -9.40
N ILE A 245 11.98 -19.97 -9.32
CA ILE A 245 11.53 -21.02 -8.38
C ILE A 245 11.72 -20.55 -6.93
N ALA A 246 12.88 -19.97 -6.62
CA ALA A 246 13.15 -19.41 -5.29
C ALA A 246 12.23 -18.23 -5.00
N ALA A 247 12.04 -17.33 -5.97
CA ALA A 247 11.12 -16.19 -5.81
C ALA A 247 9.67 -16.63 -5.54
N ARG A 248 9.17 -17.68 -6.20
CA ARG A 248 7.82 -18.21 -5.94
C ARG A 248 7.66 -18.76 -4.53
N ARG A 249 8.70 -19.37 -3.97
CA ARG A 249 8.69 -19.87 -2.58
C ARG A 249 8.71 -18.76 -1.54
N LEU A 250 9.08 -17.54 -1.94
CA LEU A 250 9.19 -16.39 -1.04
C LEU A 250 7.85 -15.75 -0.69
N PHE A 251 6.82 -15.91 -1.53
CA PHE A 251 5.56 -15.19 -1.39
C PHE A 251 4.41 -16.10 -0.96
N TYR A 252 3.50 -15.54 -0.17
CA TYR A 252 2.31 -16.21 0.32
C TYR A 252 1.12 -15.25 0.24
N ALA A 253 -0.06 -15.76 -0.07
CA ALA A 253 -1.31 -15.03 -0.01
C ALA A 253 -2.40 -15.96 0.54
N ASP A 254 -3.37 -15.39 1.28
CA ASP A 254 -4.60 -16.09 1.63
C ASP A 254 -5.50 -16.15 0.39
N GLU A 255 -6.20 -17.28 0.22
CA GLU A 255 -7.22 -17.44 -0.82
C GLU A 255 -8.36 -16.41 -0.65
#